data_AF-A0A849SV94-F1
#
_entry.id   AF-A0A849SV94-F1
#
_cell.length_a   1.000
_cell.length_b   1.000
_cell.length_c   1.000
_cell.angle_alpha   90.00
_cell.angle_beta   90.00
_cell.angle_gamma   90.00
#
_symmetry.space_group_name_H-M   'P 1'
#
loop_
_entity.id
_entity.type
_entity.pdbx_description
1 polymer ?
#
loop_
_entity_poly.entity_id
_entity_poly.type
_entity_poly.pdbx_seq_one_letter_code
_entity_poly.pdbx_strand_id
1 'polypeptide(L)'
;MPRAVRLLPLFVLALALTSVRGSASDSDPAVEGSAMVDYSKPATFKVGSWVRYLTVVKGESGAYQEYYTTLIIGGEEELWGEPGFWIETLTEDVGDFPKTLASMVSYQAFGDSLAVKRPGWFLRKHIREFDAQGEPVEMIQRRDANEMKIRAANRRRLEDNPNRPSAEFDTLGVDTVNVPYGSYRGVRVRETNRLVDESAKADSTIEVHRLEVRTRSMSDDVPITHLVREAITDVIEIKSWRTGFSSGARTRLVERASGVTRVVGYGVGDYPATVVPKRVRMKSLLPNGR
;
A
#
# COMPACT_ATOMS: atom_id res chain seq x y z
N MET A 1 -29.08 -8.56 -10.24
CA MET A 1 -27.74 -9.17 -10.39
C MET A 1 -26.69 -8.17 -9.92
N PRO A 2 -26.12 -8.29 -8.71
CA PRO A 2 -25.08 -7.36 -8.29
C PRO A 2 -23.73 -7.83 -8.84
N ARG A 3 -23.13 -7.02 -9.73
CA ARG A 3 -21.73 -7.18 -10.13
C ARG A 3 -20.87 -6.54 -9.05
N ALA A 4 -20.23 -7.37 -8.24
CA ALA A 4 -19.20 -6.95 -7.31
C ALA A 4 -17.98 -6.45 -8.11
N VAL A 5 -17.70 -5.16 -8.03
CA VAL A 5 -16.50 -4.55 -8.60
C VAL A 5 -15.32 -4.92 -7.69
N ARG A 6 -14.42 -5.75 -8.22
CA ARG A 6 -13.15 -6.13 -7.59
C ARG A 6 -12.20 -4.93 -7.63
N LEU A 7 -12.17 -4.13 -6.57
CA LEU A 7 -11.11 -3.16 -6.29
C LEU A 7 -10.01 -3.88 -5.48
N LEU A 8 -8.80 -3.93 -6.03
CA LEU A 8 -7.61 -4.41 -5.32
C LEU A 8 -6.60 -3.26 -5.25
N PRO A 9 -6.09 -2.89 -4.05
CA PRO A 9 -5.57 -1.56 -3.80
C PRO A 9 -4.04 -1.47 -3.89
N LEU A 10 -3.54 -0.26 -4.12
CA LEU A 10 -2.16 0.17 -3.84
C LEU A 10 -2.28 1.22 -2.73
N PHE A 11 -2.33 0.74 -1.48
CA PHE A 11 -2.46 1.52 -0.26
C PHE A 11 -1.08 1.80 0.33
N VAL A 12 -0.67 3.07 0.27
CA VAL A 12 0.10 3.68 1.37
C VAL A 12 -0.58 4.98 1.84
N LEU A 13 -1.48 5.57 1.03
CA LEU A 13 -2.29 6.72 1.46
C LEU A 13 -3.74 6.72 0.97
N ALA A 14 -4.23 5.66 0.31
CA ALA A 14 -5.64 5.64 -0.08
C ALA A 14 -6.59 5.43 1.12
N LEU A 15 -6.08 5.07 2.30
CA LEU A 15 -6.87 4.68 3.49
C LEU A 15 -7.38 5.92 4.23
N ALA A 16 -6.60 7.00 4.23
CA ALA A 16 -6.98 8.26 4.86
C ALA A 16 -8.02 9.07 4.07
N LEU A 17 -8.34 8.70 2.82
CA LEU A 17 -9.25 9.49 1.95
C LEU A 17 -10.59 8.80 1.66
N THR A 18 -10.76 7.55 2.09
CA THR A 18 -12.07 6.88 2.09
C THR A 18 -12.92 7.24 3.31
N SER A 19 -12.34 7.82 4.36
CA SER A 19 -13.03 8.24 5.59
C SER A 19 -13.81 9.56 5.46
N VAL A 20 -13.74 10.26 4.31
CA VAL A 20 -14.48 11.52 4.07
C VAL A 20 -15.97 11.30 3.74
N ARG A 21 -16.45 10.05 3.73
CA ARG A 21 -17.90 9.77 3.72
C ARG A 21 -18.33 9.30 5.11
N GLY A 22 -19.15 10.14 5.75
CA GLY A 22 -19.83 9.85 7.01
C GLY A 22 -20.46 8.45 7.04
N SER A 23 -19.76 7.55 7.69
CA SER A 23 -20.23 6.39 8.42
C SER A 23 -19.13 6.13 9.43
N ALA A 24 -19.42 6.28 10.71
CA ALA A 24 -18.60 5.70 11.75
C ALA A 24 -18.64 4.17 11.58
N SER A 25 -17.80 3.63 10.70
CA SER A 25 -17.36 2.24 10.79
C SER A 25 -16.08 2.27 11.62
N ASP A 26 -16.18 1.69 12.80
CA ASP A 26 -15.24 1.70 13.92
C ASP A 26 -13.94 0.89 13.67
N SER A 27 -13.41 0.95 12.45
CA SER A 27 -12.14 0.31 12.15
C SER A 27 -11.50 1.00 10.94
N ASP A 28 -10.69 2.03 11.17
CA ASP A 28 -9.68 2.40 10.20
C ASP A 28 -8.72 1.19 10.10
N PRO A 29 -8.71 0.44 8.96
CA PRO A 29 -7.88 -0.74 8.83
C PRO A 29 -6.40 -0.37 8.97
N ALA A 30 -5.64 -1.14 9.75
CA ALA A 30 -4.19 -1.03 9.76
C ALA A 30 -3.62 -1.09 8.33
N VAL A 31 -2.56 -0.32 8.08
CA VAL A 31 -1.92 -0.25 6.76
C VAL A 31 -1.28 -1.60 6.44
N GLU A 32 -1.63 -2.19 5.30
CA GLU A 32 -1.05 -3.46 4.85
C GLU A 32 0.36 -3.23 4.27
N GLY A 33 1.39 -3.45 5.08
CA GLY A 33 2.77 -3.15 4.74
C GLY A 33 3.37 -3.96 3.60
N SER A 34 2.78 -5.10 3.23
CA SER A 34 3.28 -5.90 2.09
C SER A 34 3.27 -5.13 0.75
N ALA A 35 2.40 -4.13 0.60
CA ALA A 35 2.38 -3.27 -0.58
C ALA A 35 3.41 -2.13 -0.54
N MET A 36 4.04 -1.88 0.61
CA MET A 36 5.08 -0.86 0.78
C MET A 36 6.48 -1.36 0.43
N VAL A 37 6.69 -2.68 0.42
CA VAL A 37 7.97 -3.30 0.08
C VAL A 37 8.32 -3.01 -1.38
N ASP A 38 9.56 -2.61 -1.63
CA ASP A 38 10.06 -2.41 -2.99
C ASP A 38 10.51 -3.74 -3.58
N TYR A 39 9.63 -4.34 -4.37
CA TYR A 39 9.91 -5.58 -5.11
C TYR A 39 10.68 -5.36 -6.42
N SER A 40 10.98 -4.11 -6.80
CA SER A 40 11.74 -3.82 -8.02
C SER A 40 13.23 -4.10 -7.88
N LYS A 41 13.70 -4.27 -6.64
CA LYS A 41 15.09 -4.55 -6.29
C LYS A 41 15.21 -5.89 -5.56
N PRO A 42 16.41 -6.51 -5.52
CA PRO A 42 16.63 -7.66 -4.67
C PRO A 42 16.32 -7.33 -3.20
N ALA A 43 15.86 -8.32 -2.42
CA ALA A 43 15.70 -8.15 -0.98
C ALA A 43 17.06 -7.79 -0.34
N THR A 44 17.12 -6.62 0.30
CA THR A 44 18.30 -6.09 1.02
C THR A 44 18.14 -6.14 2.54
N PHE A 45 16.96 -6.54 3.03
CA PHE A 45 16.67 -6.66 4.45
C PHE A 45 16.95 -8.06 4.99
N LYS A 46 16.97 -8.18 6.31
CA LYS A 46 17.01 -9.45 7.05
C LYS A 46 15.96 -9.46 8.15
N VAL A 47 15.73 -10.61 8.76
CA VAL A 47 14.86 -10.71 9.94
C VAL A 47 15.33 -9.74 11.03
N GLY A 48 14.39 -8.97 11.57
CA GLY A 48 14.64 -7.90 12.53
C GLY A 48 14.87 -6.53 11.89
N SER A 49 15.06 -6.43 10.56
CA SER A 49 15.06 -5.14 9.86
C SER A 49 13.71 -4.45 10.03
N TRP A 50 13.75 -3.15 10.31
CA TRP A 50 12.56 -2.34 10.44
C TRP A 50 12.74 -0.96 9.80
N VAL A 51 11.64 -0.33 9.39
CA VAL A 51 11.58 1.06 8.93
C VAL A 51 10.32 1.73 9.45
N ARG A 52 10.44 2.99 9.89
CA ARG A 52 9.35 3.78 10.45
C ARG A 52 9.14 5.07 9.65
N TYR A 53 7.87 5.36 9.42
CA TYR A 53 7.38 6.52 8.70
C TYR A 53 6.50 7.38 9.58
N LEU A 54 6.56 8.69 9.38
CA LEU A 54 5.53 9.62 9.82
C LEU A 54 4.74 10.07 8.60
N THR A 55 3.42 9.94 8.68
CA THR A 55 2.48 10.38 7.66
C THR A 55 1.61 11.49 8.22
N VAL A 56 1.51 12.59 7.48
CA VAL A 56 0.61 13.72 7.78
C VAL A 56 -0.31 13.93 6.58
N VAL A 57 -1.61 13.92 6.79
CA VAL A 57 -2.65 14.15 5.77
C VAL A 57 -3.49 15.35 6.18
N LYS A 58 -3.78 16.22 5.20
CA LYS A 58 -4.59 17.44 5.36
C LYS A 58 -5.59 17.56 4.21
N GLY A 59 -6.86 17.73 4.51
CA GLY A 59 -7.94 18.00 3.56
C GLY A 59 -8.42 19.46 3.60
N GLU A 60 -8.91 19.98 2.48
CA GLU A 60 -9.54 21.31 2.40
C GLU A 60 -10.84 21.37 3.22
N SER A 61 -11.49 20.23 3.48
CA SER A 61 -12.67 20.13 4.37
C SER A 61 -12.34 20.21 5.87
N GLY A 62 -11.07 20.38 6.24
CA GLY A 62 -10.62 20.41 7.64
C GLY A 62 -10.19 19.04 8.18
N ALA A 63 -10.20 17.99 7.35
CA ALA A 63 -9.64 16.69 7.73
C ALA A 63 -8.14 16.81 8.06
N TYR A 64 -7.74 16.24 9.19
CA TYR A 64 -6.35 16.14 9.62
C TYR A 64 -6.10 14.75 10.16
N GLN A 65 -5.04 14.09 9.70
CA GLN A 65 -4.57 12.84 10.29
C GLN A 65 -3.05 12.86 10.38
N GLU A 66 -2.52 12.42 11.50
CA GLU A 66 -1.10 12.22 11.72
C GLU A 66 -0.89 10.88 12.40
N TYR A 67 -0.06 10.03 11.80
CA TYR A 67 0.19 8.69 12.31
C TYR A 67 1.57 8.19 11.91
N TYR A 68 2.08 7.24 12.69
CA TYR A 68 3.28 6.50 12.37
C TYR A 68 2.93 5.16 11.72
N THR A 69 3.77 4.73 10.79
CA THR A 69 3.74 3.37 10.24
C THR A 69 5.11 2.74 10.42
N THR A 70 5.17 1.61 11.12
CA THR A 70 6.40 0.83 11.28
C THR A 70 6.25 -0.50 10.57
N LEU A 71 7.20 -0.81 9.68
CA LEU A 71 7.32 -2.11 9.02
C LEU A 71 8.45 -2.89 9.68
N ILE A 72 8.23 -4.16 10.00
CA ILE A 72 9.22 -5.04 10.62
C ILE A 72 9.25 -6.35 9.84
N ILE A 73 10.44 -6.81 9.44
CA ILE A 73 10.63 -8.16 8.93
C ILE A 73 10.70 -9.11 10.14
N GLY A 74 9.55 -9.68 10.50
CA GLY A 74 9.40 -10.38 11.78
C GLY A 74 9.87 -11.84 11.78
N GLY A 75 10.10 -12.43 10.61
CA GLY A 75 10.54 -13.83 10.49
C GLY A 75 10.48 -14.36 9.07
N GLU A 76 10.99 -15.56 8.86
CA GLU A 76 10.91 -16.27 7.57
C GLU A 76 10.32 -17.67 7.76
N GLU A 77 9.52 -18.09 6.78
CA GLU A 77 8.80 -19.37 6.80
C GLU A 77 8.74 -19.96 5.39
N GLU A 78 8.75 -21.28 5.29
CA GLU A 78 8.47 -21.97 4.04
C GLU A 78 6.99 -22.41 4.04
N LEU A 79 6.27 -22.07 2.96
CA LEU A 79 4.91 -22.53 2.75
C LEU A 79 4.77 -23.09 1.34
N TRP A 80 4.28 -24.33 1.24
CA TRP A 80 4.12 -25.04 -0.04
C TRP A 80 5.44 -25.15 -0.85
N GLY A 81 6.58 -25.29 -0.17
CA GLY A 81 7.90 -25.34 -0.81
C GLY A 81 8.43 -23.99 -1.31
N GLU A 82 7.73 -22.88 -1.05
CA GLU A 82 8.19 -21.54 -1.38
C GLU A 82 8.70 -20.82 -0.11
N PRO A 83 9.94 -20.29 -0.12
CA PRO A 83 10.40 -19.45 0.97
C PRO A 83 9.65 -18.11 0.95
N GLY A 84 9.27 -17.64 2.13
CA GLY A 84 8.64 -16.34 2.31
C GLY A 84 9.11 -15.64 3.59
N PHE A 85 8.85 -14.34 3.64
CA PHE A 85 9.14 -13.49 4.78
C PHE A 85 7.84 -12.92 5.35
N TRP A 86 7.82 -12.75 6.66
CA TRP A 86 6.75 -12.08 7.38
C TRP A 86 7.08 -10.60 7.52
N ILE A 87 6.14 -9.76 7.12
CA ILE A 87 6.16 -8.32 7.38
C ILE A 87 5.06 -7.98 8.38
N GLU A 88 5.46 -7.51 9.56
CA GLU A 88 4.57 -6.94 10.56
C GLU A 88 4.45 -5.44 10.32
N THR A 89 3.24 -4.91 10.36
CA THR A 89 2.96 -3.48 10.21
C THR A 89 2.25 -2.97 11.43
N LEU A 90 2.82 -1.94 12.05
CA LEU A 90 2.24 -1.21 13.17
C LEU A 90 1.80 0.16 12.67
N THR A 91 0.52 0.49 12.82
CA THR A 91 -0.05 1.81 12.52
C THR A 91 -0.47 2.46 13.83
N GLU A 92 0.14 3.60 14.14
CA GLU A 92 -0.05 4.33 15.39
C GLU A 92 -0.55 5.74 15.09
N ASP A 93 -1.84 6.01 15.28
CA ASP A 93 -2.34 7.37 15.33
C ASP A 93 -1.71 8.10 16.53
N VAL A 94 -1.43 9.41 16.40
CA VAL A 94 -0.77 10.17 17.49
C VAL A 94 -1.66 10.18 18.74
N GLY A 95 -1.21 9.48 19.78
CA GLY A 95 -1.91 9.37 21.07
C GLY A 95 -2.70 8.07 21.27
N ASP A 96 -2.69 7.16 20.29
CA ASP A 96 -3.43 5.88 20.33
C ASP A 96 -2.51 4.66 20.37
N PHE A 97 -3.10 3.50 20.67
CA PHE A 97 -2.39 2.21 20.63
C PHE A 97 -2.14 1.74 19.18
N PRO A 98 -0.99 1.09 18.91
CA PRO A 98 -0.69 0.56 17.58
C PRO A 98 -1.71 -0.49 17.16
N LYS A 99 -2.32 -0.28 15.99
CA LYS A 99 -3.02 -1.33 15.26
C LYS A 99 -1.96 -2.16 14.53
N THR A 100 -1.95 -3.47 14.75
CA THR A 100 -0.91 -4.35 14.20
C THR A 100 -1.50 -5.41 13.29
N LEU A 101 -0.87 -5.62 12.14
CA LEU A 101 -1.14 -6.74 11.24
C LEU A 101 0.17 -7.40 10.82
N ALA A 102 0.10 -8.63 10.32
CA ALA A 102 1.25 -9.28 9.72
C ALA A 102 0.87 -10.01 8.44
N SER A 103 1.72 -9.95 7.43
CA SER A 103 1.53 -10.63 6.16
C SER A 103 2.76 -11.44 5.79
N MET A 104 2.55 -12.65 5.30
CA MET A 104 3.62 -13.49 4.74
C MET A 104 3.62 -13.33 3.22
N VAL A 105 4.76 -12.90 2.68
CA VAL A 105 4.99 -12.69 1.24
C VAL A 105 6.05 -13.68 0.75
N SER A 106 5.83 -14.27 -0.42
CA SER A 106 6.83 -15.12 -1.08
C SER A 106 8.03 -14.31 -1.60
N TYR A 107 9.25 -14.81 -1.41
CA TYR A 107 10.46 -14.22 -1.97
C TYR A 107 10.48 -14.17 -3.50
N GLN A 108 9.64 -14.97 -4.18
CA GLN A 108 9.49 -14.90 -5.63
C GLN A 108 9.03 -13.51 -6.11
N ALA A 109 8.44 -12.69 -5.23
CA ALA A 109 8.05 -11.32 -5.54
C ALA A 109 9.21 -10.47 -6.07
N PHE A 110 10.43 -10.62 -5.53
CA PHE A 110 11.61 -9.83 -5.93
C PHE A 110 12.17 -10.19 -7.31
N GLY A 111 11.68 -11.25 -7.94
CA GLY A 111 12.05 -11.67 -9.29
C GLY A 111 10.95 -11.48 -10.32
N ASP A 112 9.80 -10.90 -9.94
CA ASP A 112 8.63 -10.77 -10.81
C ASP A 112 8.17 -9.31 -10.90
N SER A 113 8.25 -8.73 -12.10
CA SER A 113 7.85 -7.35 -12.37
C SER A 113 6.38 -7.03 -12.02
N LEU A 114 5.53 -8.05 -11.92
CA LEU A 114 4.12 -7.89 -11.53
C LEU A 114 3.97 -7.66 -10.02
N ALA A 115 4.97 -7.97 -9.20
CA ALA A 115 4.91 -7.78 -7.75
C ALA A 115 4.71 -6.30 -7.35
N VAL A 116 5.31 -5.37 -8.09
CA VAL A 116 5.13 -3.92 -7.87
C VAL A 116 3.67 -3.48 -8.09
N LYS A 117 2.95 -4.15 -9.00
CA LYS A 117 1.58 -3.77 -9.41
C LYS A 117 0.49 -4.61 -8.76
N ARG A 118 0.82 -5.84 -8.38
CA ARG A 118 -0.07 -6.87 -7.85
C ARG A 118 0.61 -7.59 -6.67
N PRO A 119 1.03 -6.87 -5.60
CA PRO A 119 1.72 -7.49 -4.47
C PRO A 119 0.87 -8.60 -3.81
N GLY A 120 -0.46 -8.47 -3.86
CA GLY A 120 -1.39 -9.47 -3.35
C GLY A 120 -1.25 -10.87 -3.97
N TRP A 121 -0.68 -11.01 -5.17
CA TRP A 121 -0.41 -12.31 -5.80
C TRP A 121 0.67 -13.11 -5.09
N PHE A 122 1.53 -12.42 -4.33
CA PHE A 122 2.65 -13.00 -3.61
C PHE A 122 2.35 -13.21 -2.13
N LEU A 123 1.19 -12.75 -1.66
CA LEU A 123 0.69 -13.06 -0.32
C LEU A 123 0.42 -14.56 -0.16
N ARG A 124 0.75 -15.08 1.01
CA ARG A 124 0.61 -16.50 1.39
C ARG A 124 -0.20 -16.66 2.66
N LYS A 125 0.04 -15.79 3.63
CA LYS A 125 -0.70 -15.75 4.88
C LYS A 125 -0.90 -14.31 5.30
N HIS A 126 -1.91 -14.07 6.12
CA HIS A 126 -2.06 -12.82 6.84
C HIS A 126 -2.62 -13.10 8.24
N ILE A 127 -2.29 -12.22 9.17
CA ILE A 127 -2.79 -12.18 10.53
C ILE A 127 -3.40 -10.81 10.72
N ARG A 128 -4.70 -10.81 11.04
CA ARG A 128 -5.49 -9.59 11.30
C ARG A 128 -6.27 -9.67 12.61
N GLU A 129 -6.35 -10.87 13.18
CA GLU A 129 -7.21 -11.18 14.30
C GLU A 129 -6.43 -12.04 15.29
N PHE A 130 -6.89 -12.01 16.53
CA PHE A 130 -6.42 -12.87 17.61
C PHE A 130 -7.59 -13.76 18.04
N ASP A 131 -7.29 -14.98 18.45
CA ASP A 131 -8.31 -15.88 18.99
C ASP A 131 -8.71 -15.47 20.42
N ALA A 132 -9.64 -16.23 21.01
CA ALA A 132 -10.12 -15.98 22.37
C ALA A 132 -9.03 -16.13 23.45
N GLN A 133 -7.89 -16.74 23.11
CA GLN A 133 -6.74 -16.94 23.98
C GLN A 133 -5.67 -15.84 23.76
N GLY A 134 -5.89 -14.91 22.84
CA GLY A 134 -4.97 -13.84 22.49
C GLY A 134 -3.84 -14.29 21.57
N GLU A 135 -3.93 -15.48 20.96
CA GLU A 135 -2.94 -15.94 20.00
C GLU A 135 -3.27 -15.47 18.57
N PRO A 136 -2.25 -15.12 17.76
CA PRO A 136 -2.46 -14.65 16.39
C PRO A 136 -3.12 -15.71 15.49
N VAL A 137 -4.22 -15.34 14.81
CA VAL A 137 -4.90 -16.25 13.86
C VAL A 137 -4.28 -16.14 12.47
N GLU A 138 -3.61 -17.20 12.03
CA GLU A 138 -3.02 -17.31 10.69
C GLU A 138 -4.08 -17.67 9.63
N MET A 139 -4.42 -16.72 8.77
CA MET A 139 -5.28 -16.96 7.61
C MET A 139 -4.44 -17.23 6.36
N ILE A 140 -4.58 -18.43 5.80
CA ILE A 140 -3.90 -18.82 4.56
C ILE A 140 -4.60 -18.16 3.37
N GLN A 141 -3.85 -17.36 2.62
CA GLN A 141 -4.30 -16.79 1.35
C GLN A 141 -4.23 -17.88 0.27
N ARG A 142 -5.35 -18.57 0.06
CA ARG A 142 -5.48 -19.50 -1.07
C ARG A 142 -5.61 -18.70 -2.36
N ARG A 143 -4.78 -19.03 -3.36
CA ARG A 143 -4.87 -18.40 -4.68
C ARG A 143 -6.20 -18.79 -5.33
N ASP A 144 -6.95 -17.82 -5.86
CA ASP A 144 -8.15 -18.11 -6.64
C ASP A 144 -7.70 -18.87 -7.93
N ALA A 145 -8.27 -20.05 -8.18
CA ALA A 145 -7.94 -20.83 -9.36
C ALA A 145 -8.21 -20.06 -10.67
N ASN A 146 -9.19 -19.15 -10.64
CA ASN A 146 -9.48 -18.27 -11.76
C ASN A 146 -8.41 -17.17 -11.92
N GLU A 147 -7.86 -16.66 -10.83
CA GLU A 147 -6.76 -15.69 -10.84
C GLU A 147 -5.48 -16.29 -11.45
N MET A 148 -5.19 -17.57 -11.20
CA MET A 148 -4.08 -18.28 -11.82
C MET A 148 -4.27 -18.44 -13.34
N LYS A 149 -5.49 -18.74 -13.80
CA LYS A 149 -5.82 -18.80 -15.23
C LYS A 149 -5.70 -17.43 -15.89
N ILE A 150 -6.20 -16.39 -15.23
CA ILE A 150 -6.09 -15.00 -15.71
C ILE A 150 -4.63 -14.56 -15.78
N ARG A 151 -3.80 -14.91 -14.79
CA ARG A 151 -2.35 -14.60 -14.79
C ARG A 151 -1.64 -15.29 -15.95
N ALA A 152 -1.91 -16.58 -16.20
CA ALA A 152 -1.31 -17.30 -17.31
C ALA A 152 -1.76 -16.73 -18.68
N ALA A 153 -3.06 -16.47 -18.83
CA ALA A 153 -3.65 -15.97 -20.07
C ALA A 153 -3.28 -14.52 -20.38
N ASN A 154 -3.12 -13.68 -19.35
CA ASN A 154 -2.84 -12.26 -19.52
C ASN A 154 -1.39 -11.89 -19.18
N ARG A 155 -0.48 -12.83 -18.91
CA ARG A 155 0.93 -12.50 -18.59
C ARG A 155 1.53 -11.56 -19.64
N ARG A 156 1.50 -11.97 -20.91
CA ARG A 156 1.97 -11.15 -22.03
C ARG A 156 1.20 -9.84 -22.15
N ARG A 157 -0.13 -9.87 -22.06
CA ARG A 157 -0.97 -8.65 -22.12
C ARG A 157 -0.71 -7.66 -20.98
N LEU A 158 -0.39 -8.15 -19.79
CA LEU A 158 -0.07 -7.35 -18.59
C LEU A 158 1.38 -6.84 -18.62
N GLU A 159 2.28 -7.56 -19.29
CA GLU A 159 3.65 -7.13 -19.60
C GLU A 159 3.65 -6.08 -20.73
N ASP A 160 2.81 -6.26 -21.76
CA ASP A 160 2.70 -5.42 -22.97
C ASP A 160 1.86 -4.15 -22.76
N ASN A 161 0.91 -4.16 -21.81
CA ASN A 161 0.19 -2.96 -21.38
C ASN A 161 0.36 -2.75 -19.86
N PRO A 162 1.60 -2.41 -19.43
CA PRO A 162 2.01 -2.41 -18.04
C PRO A 162 1.30 -1.33 -17.21
N ASN A 163 0.86 -0.26 -17.84
CA ASN A 163 0.18 0.83 -17.15
C ASN A 163 -1.30 0.50 -17.08
N ARG A 164 -1.90 0.71 -15.90
CA ARG A 164 -3.35 0.94 -15.87
C ARG A 164 -3.60 2.04 -16.92
N PRO A 165 -4.62 1.95 -17.79
CA PRO A 165 -4.85 2.98 -18.82
C PRO A 165 -5.00 4.40 -18.24
N SER A 166 -5.06 4.54 -16.91
CA SER A 166 -5.14 5.77 -16.14
C SER A 166 -3.87 6.23 -15.41
N ALA A 167 -2.77 5.45 -15.40
CA ALA A 167 -1.56 5.74 -14.62
C ALA A 167 -0.40 6.19 -15.52
N GLU A 168 0.09 7.41 -15.30
CA GLU A 168 1.26 8.01 -15.98
C GLU A 168 2.43 8.08 -15.00
N PHE A 169 3.63 7.71 -15.45
CA PHE A 169 4.85 7.72 -14.64
C PHE A 169 5.91 8.61 -15.28
N ASP A 170 6.43 9.57 -14.52
CA ASP A 170 7.55 10.44 -14.89
C ASP A 170 8.73 10.20 -13.96
N THR A 171 9.90 9.92 -14.53
CA THR A 171 11.16 9.99 -13.76
C THR A 171 11.63 11.44 -13.72
N LEU A 172 11.65 12.05 -12.53
CA LEU A 172 12.02 13.46 -12.33
C LEU A 172 13.53 13.66 -12.15
N GLY A 173 14.31 12.58 -12.20
CA GLY A 173 15.76 12.58 -12.04
C GLY A 173 16.23 12.05 -10.69
N VAL A 174 17.49 12.30 -10.39
CA VAL A 174 18.13 11.96 -9.11
C VAL A 174 18.37 13.25 -8.33
N ASP A 175 17.93 13.29 -7.09
CA ASP A 175 18.02 14.48 -6.23
C ASP A 175 18.33 14.07 -4.78
N THR A 176 18.76 15.03 -3.97
CA THR A 176 18.95 14.85 -2.52
C THR A 176 17.71 15.35 -1.78
N VAL A 177 17.14 14.49 -0.96
CA VAL A 177 15.95 14.79 -0.15
C VAL A 177 16.31 14.78 1.32
N ASN A 178 15.97 15.88 2.00
CA ASN A 178 16.18 16.05 3.43
C ASN A 178 14.90 15.70 4.19
N VAL A 179 15.03 14.81 5.16
CA VAL A 179 13.97 14.39 6.09
C VAL A 179 14.51 14.47 7.52
N PRO A 180 13.66 14.41 8.58
CA PRO A 180 14.14 14.53 9.95
C PRO A 180 15.24 13.53 10.33
N TYR A 181 15.22 12.34 9.74
CA TYR A 181 16.19 11.28 10.04
C TYR A 181 17.52 11.42 9.27
N GLY A 182 17.58 12.27 8.23
CA GLY A 182 18.82 12.44 7.45
C GLY A 182 18.60 13.01 6.05
N SER A 183 19.69 13.04 5.29
CA SER A 183 19.70 13.45 3.87
C SER A 183 19.97 12.23 3.00
N TYR A 184 19.15 12.02 1.98
CA TYR A 184 19.22 10.83 1.13
C TYR A 184 19.30 11.24 -0.33
N ARG A 185 20.24 10.67 -1.07
CA ARG A 185 20.33 10.86 -2.52
C ARG A 185 19.63 9.71 -3.23
N GLY A 186 18.74 10.02 -4.16
CA GLY A 186 17.95 8.97 -4.77
C GLY A 186 17.08 9.40 -5.94
N VAL A 187 16.38 8.43 -6.53
CA VAL A 187 15.52 8.66 -7.70
C VAL A 187 14.21 9.27 -7.24
N ARG A 188 13.74 10.27 -7.98
CA ARG A 188 12.44 10.88 -7.78
C ARG A 188 11.50 10.49 -8.92
N VAL A 189 10.34 9.94 -8.58
CA VAL A 189 9.33 9.49 -9.54
C VAL A 189 8.01 10.17 -9.23
N ARG A 190 7.34 10.65 -10.26
CA ARG A 190 5.96 11.14 -10.17
C ARG A 190 5.03 10.15 -10.85
N GLU A 191 3.96 9.80 -10.16
CA GLU A 191 2.88 8.95 -10.63
C GLU A 191 1.60 9.81 -10.66
N THR A 192 0.91 9.83 -11.80
CA THR A 192 -0.38 10.51 -11.95
C THR A 192 -1.44 9.46 -12.28
N ASN A 193 -2.40 9.29 -11.39
CA ASN A 193 -3.52 8.37 -11.52
C ASN A 193 -4.82 9.15 -11.76
N ARG A 194 -5.49 8.88 -12.88
CA ARG A 194 -6.80 9.46 -13.22
C ARG A 194 -7.89 8.40 -13.19
N LEU A 195 -8.73 8.42 -12.17
CA LEU A 195 -9.86 7.50 -12.06
C LEU A 195 -11.15 8.23 -12.39
N VAL A 196 -11.96 7.62 -13.24
CA VAL A 196 -13.32 8.07 -13.53
C VAL A 196 -14.24 6.92 -13.21
N ASP A 197 -15.19 7.14 -12.31
CA ASP A 197 -16.23 6.18 -11.96
C ASP A 197 -17.60 6.78 -12.29
N GLU A 198 -18.43 6.01 -12.98
CA GLU A 198 -19.76 6.45 -13.41
C GLU A 198 -20.80 5.51 -12.81
N SER A 199 -21.81 6.10 -12.16
CA SER A 199 -22.92 5.35 -11.58
C SER A 199 -24.26 5.98 -11.96
N ALA A 200 -25.18 5.15 -12.45
CA ALA A 200 -26.56 5.54 -12.66
C ALA A 200 -27.34 5.43 -11.33
N LYS A 201 -28.08 6.48 -10.98
CA LYS A 201 -29.01 6.53 -9.84
C LYS A 201 -30.37 7.01 -10.30
N ALA A 202 -31.29 6.07 -10.52
CA ALA A 202 -32.66 6.32 -10.97
C ALA A 202 -32.71 7.18 -12.25
N ASP A 203 -33.13 8.44 -12.14
CA ASP A 203 -33.22 9.40 -13.25
C ASP A 203 -31.95 10.23 -13.48
N SER A 204 -30.91 10.00 -12.66
CA SER A 204 -29.66 10.75 -12.66
C SER A 204 -28.44 9.86 -12.91
N THR A 205 -27.38 10.46 -13.42
CA THR A 205 -26.06 9.87 -13.53
C THR A 205 -25.09 10.70 -12.69
N ILE A 206 -24.21 10.02 -11.96
CA ILE A 206 -23.14 10.61 -11.16
C ILE A 206 -21.81 10.07 -11.67
N GLU A 207 -20.96 10.99 -12.09
CA GLU A 207 -19.58 10.74 -12.47
C GLU A 207 -18.67 11.32 -11.39
N VAL A 208 -17.74 10.49 -10.92
CA VAL A 208 -16.72 10.85 -9.94
C VAL A 208 -15.38 10.86 -10.66
N HIS A 209 -14.75 12.02 -10.74
CA HIS A 209 -13.39 12.17 -11.22
C HIS A 209 -12.46 12.25 -10.03
N ARG A 210 -11.43 11.41 -10.01
CA ARG A 210 -10.37 11.42 -9.02
C ARG A 210 -9.02 11.56 -9.70
N LEU A 211 -8.29 12.60 -9.35
CA LEU A 211 -6.93 12.83 -9.78
C LEU A 211 -6.02 12.68 -8.57
N GLU A 212 -5.20 11.65 -8.59
CA GLU A 212 -4.18 11.42 -7.58
C GLU A 212 -2.80 11.63 -8.21
N VAL A 213 -2.02 12.56 -7.65
CA VAL A 213 -0.63 12.81 -8.06
C VAL A 213 0.26 12.45 -6.88
N ARG A 214 1.13 11.46 -7.07
CA ARG A 214 2.11 11.03 -6.08
C ARG A 214 3.51 11.37 -6.56
N THR A 215 4.36 11.86 -5.67
CA THR A 215 5.78 12.06 -5.92
C THR A 215 6.56 11.31 -4.87
N ARG A 216 7.27 10.26 -5.28
CA ARG A 216 8.10 9.41 -4.43
C ARG A 216 9.56 9.77 -4.62
N SER A 217 10.29 9.82 -3.51
CA SER A 217 11.75 9.94 -3.47
C SER A 217 12.28 8.65 -2.85
N MET A 218 13.10 7.93 -3.61
CA MET A 218 13.53 6.56 -3.29
C MET A 218 15.05 6.48 -3.16
N SER A 219 15.58 5.86 -2.10
CA SER A 219 17.02 5.62 -1.89
C SER A 219 17.29 4.17 -1.49
N ASP A 220 18.45 3.64 -1.89
CA ASP A 220 18.99 2.34 -1.47
C ASP A 220 19.40 2.29 0.01
N ASP A 221 19.55 3.45 0.66
CA ASP A 221 19.91 3.51 2.07
C ASP A 221 18.74 3.17 3.01
N VAL A 222 17.49 3.24 2.52
CA VAL A 222 16.30 2.91 3.32
C VAL A 222 15.93 1.44 3.09
N PRO A 223 15.95 0.58 4.13
CA PRO A 223 15.67 -0.83 3.94
C PRO A 223 14.18 -1.09 3.65
N ILE A 224 13.87 -2.28 3.12
CA ILE A 224 12.52 -2.81 2.87
C ILE A 224 11.77 -2.12 1.73
N THR A 225 11.56 -0.81 1.84
CA THR A 225 10.68 -0.04 0.94
C THR A 225 11.46 0.86 -0.01
N HIS A 226 12.74 1.16 0.30
CA HIS A 226 13.54 2.17 -0.39
C HIS A 226 12.91 3.57 -0.40
N LEU A 227 11.81 3.81 0.32
CA LEU A 227 11.06 5.05 0.30
C LEU A 227 11.62 6.03 1.34
N VAL A 228 12.10 7.18 0.89
CA VAL A 228 12.55 8.28 1.76
C VAL A 228 11.39 9.22 2.08
N ARG A 229 10.68 9.64 1.02
CA ARG A 229 9.58 10.61 1.12
C ARG A 229 8.57 10.39 0.02
N GLU A 230 7.29 10.43 0.37
CA GLU A 230 6.18 10.50 -0.55
C GLU A 230 5.40 11.79 -0.30
N ALA A 231 5.04 12.49 -1.37
CA ALA A 231 4.08 13.59 -1.33
C ALA A 231 2.91 13.24 -2.26
N ILE A 232 1.69 13.38 -1.78
CA ILE A 232 0.48 13.04 -2.50
C ILE A 232 -0.44 14.24 -2.53
N THR A 233 -1.09 14.43 -3.66
CA THR A 233 -2.26 15.31 -3.81
C THR A 233 -3.38 14.49 -4.40
N ASP A 234 -4.54 14.53 -3.78
CA ASP A 234 -5.75 13.85 -4.25
C ASP A 234 -6.84 14.90 -4.44
N VAL A 235 -7.44 14.92 -5.62
CA VAL A 235 -8.51 15.84 -6.00
C VAL A 235 -9.70 15.00 -6.42
N ILE A 236 -10.83 15.19 -5.72
CA ILE A 236 -12.08 14.50 -6.01
C ILE A 236 -13.09 15.53 -6.49
N GLU A 237 -13.59 15.32 -7.70
CA GLU A 237 -14.62 16.12 -8.31
C GLU A 237 -15.81 15.25 -8.67
N ILE A 238 -17.01 15.81 -8.54
CA ILE A 238 -18.25 15.13 -8.93
C ILE A 238 -18.95 15.95 -10.00
N LYS A 239 -19.40 15.25 -11.03
CA LYS A 239 -20.31 15.78 -12.03
C LYS A 239 -21.60 14.96 -11.97
N SER A 240 -22.74 15.62 -11.85
CA SER A 240 -24.04 14.95 -11.82
C SER A 240 -25.02 15.59 -12.80
N TRP A 241 -25.80 14.76 -13.47
CA TRP A 241 -26.81 15.20 -14.45
C TRP A 241 -28.03 14.30 -14.44
N ARG A 242 -29.16 14.83 -14.91
CA ARG A 242 -30.31 14.01 -15.27
C ARG A 242 -30.03 13.27 -16.57
N THR A 243 -30.55 12.06 -16.70
CA THR A 243 -30.38 11.23 -17.90
C THR A 243 -30.75 12.02 -19.16
N GLY A 244 -29.83 12.08 -20.13
CA GLY A 244 -30.01 12.87 -21.36
C GLY A 244 -29.55 14.33 -21.29
N PHE A 245 -29.09 14.84 -20.14
CA PHE A 245 -28.71 16.26 -19.93
C PHE A 245 -27.24 16.46 -19.51
N SER A 246 -26.31 15.64 -20.01
CA SER A 246 -24.90 15.64 -19.59
C SER A 246 -24.08 16.86 -20.01
N SER A 247 -24.46 17.52 -21.11
CA SER A 247 -23.68 18.61 -21.74
C SER A 247 -23.68 19.91 -20.94
N GLY A 248 -24.69 20.16 -20.10
CA GLY A 248 -24.79 21.36 -19.26
C GLY A 248 -24.36 21.16 -17.80
N ALA A 249 -24.01 19.94 -17.40
CA ALA A 249 -23.70 19.62 -16.03
C ALA A 249 -22.33 20.14 -15.62
N ARG A 250 -22.28 20.81 -14.47
CA ARG A 250 -21.04 21.39 -13.91
C ARG A 250 -20.35 20.38 -13.01
N THR A 251 -19.04 20.33 -13.13
CA THR A 251 -18.17 19.64 -12.19
C THR A 251 -18.05 20.46 -10.91
N ARG A 252 -18.16 19.79 -9.76
CA ARG A 252 -18.02 20.39 -8.42
C ARG A 252 -16.85 19.72 -7.70
N LEU A 253 -15.92 20.52 -7.20
CA LEU A 253 -14.90 20.04 -6.26
C LEU A 253 -15.59 19.53 -4.99
N VAL A 254 -15.30 18.29 -4.62
CA VAL A 254 -15.79 17.68 -3.38
C VAL A 254 -14.74 17.79 -2.29
N GLU A 255 -13.51 17.43 -2.63
CA GLU A 255 -12.39 17.39 -1.70
C GLU A 255 -11.09 17.62 -2.47
N ARG A 256 -10.17 18.32 -1.82
CA ARG A 256 -8.76 18.26 -2.17
C ARG A 256 -7.98 17.97 -0.90
N ALA A 257 -7.16 16.93 -0.96
CA ALA A 257 -6.30 16.56 0.13
C ALA A 257 -4.84 16.48 -0.31
N SER A 258 -3.96 16.72 0.65
CA SER A 258 -2.52 16.55 0.50
C SER A 258 -1.99 15.66 1.63
N GLY A 259 -1.04 14.81 1.29
CA GLY A 259 -0.38 13.94 2.24
C GLY A 259 1.13 13.97 2.07
N VAL A 260 1.86 13.88 3.18
CA VAL A 260 3.31 13.69 3.15
C VAL A 260 3.67 12.55 4.08
N THR A 261 4.35 11.55 3.54
CA THR A 261 4.96 10.45 4.28
C THR A 261 6.48 10.61 4.21
N ARG A 262 7.17 10.48 5.34
CA ARG A 262 8.63 10.63 5.41
C ARG A 262 9.23 9.61 6.37
N VAL A 263 10.39 9.07 6.02
CA VAL A 263 11.13 8.19 6.91
C VAL A 263 11.60 8.97 8.15
N VAL A 264 11.40 8.37 9.32
CA VAL A 264 11.79 8.93 10.63
C VAL A 264 12.75 8.02 11.40
N GLY A 265 12.95 6.79 10.94
CA GLY A 265 13.95 5.87 11.48
C GLY A 265 13.94 4.54 10.76
N TYR A 266 15.04 3.80 10.85
CA TYR A 266 15.13 2.38 10.50
C TYR A 266 16.30 1.75 11.24
N GLY A 267 16.33 0.43 11.29
CA GLY A 267 17.40 -0.30 11.99
C GLY A 267 17.18 -1.80 11.95
N VAL A 268 17.87 -2.49 12.86
CA VAL A 268 17.76 -3.95 13.04
C VAL A 268 17.68 -4.26 14.53
N GLY A 269 16.67 -5.02 14.95
CA GLY A 269 16.59 -5.59 16.31
C GLY A 269 15.90 -4.73 17.37
N ASP A 270 15.83 -3.40 17.19
CA ASP A 270 15.22 -2.49 18.18
C ASP A 270 13.69 -2.52 18.21
N TYR A 271 13.05 -3.05 17.16
CA TYR A 271 11.61 -3.22 17.07
C TYR A 271 11.27 -4.72 16.99
N PRO A 272 10.85 -5.35 18.10
CA PRO A 272 10.48 -6.76 18.09
C PRO A 272 9.14 -6.96 17.39
N ALA A 273 9.06 -7.98 16.53
CA ALA A 273 7.78 -8.44 16.00
C ALA A 273 6.94 -9.06 17.13
N THR A 274 5.69 -8.63 17.23
CA THR A 274 4.75 -8.97 18.30
C THR A 274 3.68 -9.95 17.87
N VAL A 275 3.29 -9.93 16.59
CA VAL A 275 2.17 -10.70 16.02
C VAL A 275 2.64 -11.84 15.12
N VAL A 276 3.80 -11.70 14.46
CA VAL A 276 4.40 -12.81 13.68
C VAL A 276 4.55 -14.06 14.57
N PRO A 277 4.24 -15.29 14.13
CA PRO A 277 4.29 -16.46 15.02
C PRO A 277 5.69 -16.69 15.61
N LYS A 278 5.79 -16.91 16.93
CA LYS A 278 7.07 -17.05 17.66
C LYS A 278 8.00 -18.11 17.02
N ARG A 279 7.42 -19.20 16.53
CA ARG A 279 8.13 -20.32 15.86
C ARG A 279 8.94 -19.93 14.61
N VAL A 280 8.67 -18.76 14.00
CA VAL A 280 9.40 -18.25 12.81
C VAL A 280 10.13 -16.95 13.04
N ARG A 281 9.98 -16.34 14.22
CA ARG A 281 10.83 -15.23 14.62
C ARG A 281 12.27 -15.71 14.69
N MET A 282 13.21 -14.87 14.25
CA MET A 282 14.66 -15.16 14.25
C MET A 282 15.12 -16.32 13.35
N LYS A 283 14.22 -16.95 12.57
CA LYS A 283 14.59 -17.95 11.58
C LYS A 283 14.93 -17.26 10.26
N SER A 284 16.16 -17.43 9.77
CA SER A 284 16.58 -17.04 8.41
C SER A 284 16.58 -18.27 7.52
N LEU A 285 15.82 -18.24 6.44
CA LEU A 285 15.79 -19.24 5.38
C LEU A 285 16.74 -18.90 4.23
N LEU A 286 17.15 -17.63 4.10
CA LEU A 286 18.20 -17.26 3.16
C LEU A 286 19.58 -17.70 3.69
N PRO A 287 20.39 -18.44 2.90
CA PRO A 287 21.72 -18.86 3.29
C PRO A 287 22.65 -17.64 3.26
N ASN A 288 23.25 -17.37 4.42
CA ASN A 288 24.10 -16.21 4.73
C ASN A 288 23.33 -14.91 4.90
N GLY A 289 23.28 -14.44 6.16
CA GLY A 289 22.86 -13.07 6.46
C GLY A 289 23.65 -12.10 5.59
N ARG A 290 22.94 -11.39 4.73
CA ARG A 290 23.45 -10.21 4.04
C ARG A 290 23.46 -9.03 5.01
#